data_AF-A0A7V2UJ16-F1
#
_entry.id   AF-A0A7V2UJ16-F1
#
_cell.length_a   1.000
_cell.length_b   1.000
_cell.length_c   1.000
_cell.angle_alpha   90.00
_cell.angle_beta   90.00
_cell.angle_gamma   90.00
#
_symmetry.space_group_name_H-M   'P 1'
#
loop_
_entity.id
_entity.type
_entity.pdbx_description
1 polymer ?
#
loop_
_entity_poly.entity_id
_entity_poly.type
_entity_poly.pdbx_seq_one_letter_code
_entity_poly.pdbx_strand_id
1 'polypeptide(L)'
;MQDTRDLPSLTWDIFCHVIDNWGDLGVCWRLAAQLAERGQRVRLWADDNAPLDWMAPGARAGHWPNVEVHDWPRADANAATPAVPPGDVLVEAFGCEIQPQWVQALQPSDQ
;
A
#
# COMPACT_ATOMS: atom_id res chain seq x y z
N MET A 1 -29.18 -0.55 -15.53
CA MET A 1 -28.33 -1.34 -14.61
C MET A 1 -26.91 -1.25 -15.18
N GLN A 2 -26.16 -0.22 -14.75
CA GLN A 2 -24.75 -0.10 -15.14
C GLN A 2 -24.00 -1.23 -14.47
N ASP A 3 -23.33 -2.03 -15.28
CA ASP A 3 -22.58 -3.19 -14.83
C ASP A 3 -21.41 -2.68 -13.99
N THR A 4 -21.30 -3.11 -12.74
CA THR A 4 -20.15 -2.79 -11.85
C THR A 4 -18.84 -3.42 -12.35
N ARG A 5 -18.82 -3.93 -13.58
CA ARG A 5 -17.79 -4.78 -14.19
C ARG A 5 -16.80 -4.05 -15.09
N ASP A 6 -17.01 -2.76 -15.39
CA ASP A 6 -16.08 -1.94 -16.21
C ASP A 6 -15.51 -0.75 -15.42
N LEU A 7 -15.27 -0.90 -14.10
CA LEU A 7 -14.46 0.07 -13.39
C LEU A 7 -12.98 -0.14 -13.77
N PRO A 8 -12.24 0.92 -14.16
CA PRO A 8 -10.84 0.79 -14.49
C PRO A 8 -10.04 0.24 -13.30
N SER A 9 -9.01 -0.55 -13.57
CA SER A 9 -8.08 -1.04 -12.55
C SER A 9 -7.22 0.12 -12.05
N LEU A 10 -7.56 0.63 -10.86
CA LEU A 10 -6.83 1.68 -10.17
C LEU A 10 -5.62 1.10 -9.44
N THR A 11 -4.62 1.96 -9.24
CA THR A 11 -3.42 1.73 -8.45
C THR A 11 -3.60 2.37 -7.08
N TRP A 12 -3.51 1.57 -6.02
CA TRP A 12 -3.70 2.00 -4.64
C TRP A 12 -2.37 1.96 -3.90
N ASP A 13 -1.94 3.09 -3.34
CA ASP A 13 -0.83 3.18 -2.41
C ASP A 13 -1.36 3.19 -0.98
N ILE A 14 -1.08 2.14 -0.21
CA ILE A 14 -1.54 2.01 1.18
C ILE A 14 -0.32 2.10 2.08
N PHE A 15 -0.27 3.13 2.93
CA PHE A 15 0.80 3.32 3.92
C PHE A 15 0.35 2.82 5.29
N CYS A 16 1.19 1.97 5.91
CA CYS A 16 0.98 1.43 7.23
C CYS A 16 2.21 1.67 8.10
N HIS A 17 2.01 2.31 9.26
CA HIS A 17 3.00 2.30 10.34
C HIS A 17 2.61 1.21 11.34
N VAL A 18 3.52 0.29 11.65
CA VAL A 18 3.27 -0.82 12.56
C VAL A 18 3.66 -0.42 13.97
N ILE A 19 2.67 -0.16 14.84
CA ILE A 19 2.91 0.36 16.19
C ILE A 19 2.91 -0.75 17.26
N ASP A 20 1.94 -1.69 17.27
CA ASP A 20 2.02 -2.89 18.11
C ASP A 20 1.01 -4.01 17.70
N ASN A 21 1.32 -5.27 18.03
CA ASN A 21 0.49 -6.47 17.86
C ASN A 21 0.04 -6.84 16.42
N TRP A 22 0.67 -6.26 15.40
CA TRP A 22 0.44 -6.55 13.98
C TRP A 22 -0.99 -6.24 13.48
N GLY A 23 -1.83 -5.63 14.32
CA GLY A 23 -3.22 -5.33 13.99
C GLY A 23 -3.34 -4.39 12.79
N ASP A 24 -2.55 -3.33 12.79
CA ASP A 24 -2.56 -2.31 11.74
C ASP A 24 -2.13 -2.89 10.40
N LEU A 25 -1.02 -3.65 10.38
CA LEU A 25 -0.54 -4.33 9.18
C LEU A 25 -1.53 -5.40 8.72
N GLY A 26 -2.15 -6.14 9.63
CA GLY A 26 -3.17 -7.13 9.31
C GLY A 26 -4.42 -6.52 8.67
N VAL A 27 -4.85 -5.34 9.12
CA VAL A 27 -5.96 -4.59 8.51
C VAL A 27 -5.56 -4.07 7.14
N CYS A 28 -4.39 -3.44 7.00
CA CYS A 28 -3.90 -2.95 5.71
C CYS A 28 -3.71 -4.07 4.70
N TRP A 29 -3.19 -5.22 5.15
CA TRP A 29 -3.06 -6.42 4.32
C TRP A 29 -4.42 -6.95 3.87
N ARG A 30 -5.40 -7.05 4.78
CA ARG A 30 -6.75 -7.49 4.42
C ARG A 30 -7.38 -6.57 3.38
N LEU A 31 -7.20 -5.26 3.53
CA LEU A 31 -7.66 -4.27 2.56
C LEU A 31 -6.97 -4.48 1.20
N ALA A 32 -5.65 -4.58 1.16
CA ALA A 32 -4.86 -4.83 -0.05
C ALA A 32 -5.32 -6.12 -0.76
N ALA A 33 -5.42 -7.21 0.03
CA ALA A 33 -6.07 -8.48 -0.25
C ALA A 33 -7.33 -8.34 -1.12
N GLN A 34 -8.31 -7.66 -0.52
CA GLN A 34 -9.65 -7.53 -1.07
C GLN A 34 -9.73 -6.58 -2.27
N LEU A 35 -8.89 -5.55 -2.33
CA LEU A 35 -8.78 -4.67 -3.49
C LEU A 35 -8.21 -5.43 -4.70
N ALA A 36 -7.16 -6.23 -4.48
CA ALA A 36 -6.57 -7.08 -5.52
C ALA A 36 -7.55 -8.12 -6.07
N GLU A 37 -8.33 -8.76 -5.20
CA GLU A 37 -9.43 -9.67 -5.60
C GLU A 37 -10.50 -8.98 -6.47
N ARG A 38 -10.67 -7.67 -6.33
CA ARG A 38 -11.60 -6.84 -7.13
C ARG A 38 -10.93 -6.25 -8.38
N GLY A 39 -9.76 -6.75 -8.77
CA GLY A 39 -9.04 -6.35 -9.98
C GLY A 39 -8.28 -5.03 -9.85
N GLN A 40 -8.10 -4.51 -8.65
CA GLN A 40 -7.27 -3.33 -8.40
C GLN A 40 -5.80 -3.73 -8.29
N ARG A 41 -4.88 -2.79 -8.53
CA ARG A 41 -3.45 -2.95 -8.27
C ARG A 41 -3.13 -2.26 -6.96
N VAL A 42 -2.37 -2.89 -6.07
CA VAL A 42 -2.05 -2.36 -4.74
C VAL A 42 -0.55 -2.37 -4.51
N ARG A 43 -0.04 -1.27 -3.99
CA ARG A 43 1.30 -1.13 -3.41
C ARG A 43 1.12 -0.89 -1.92
N LEU A 44 1.47 -1.88 -1.10
CA LEU A 44 1.46 -1.78 0.35
C LEU A 44 2.85 -1.32 0.82
N TRP A 45 2.91 -0.14 1.41
CA TRP A 45 4.10 0.46 1.98
C TRP A 45 4.04 0.33 3.50
N ALA A 46 4.96 -0.42 4.09
CA ALA A 46 5.02 -0.54 5.55
C ALA A 46 6.45 -0.41 6.08
N ASP A 47 6.58 0.13 7.28
CA ASP A 47 7.87 0.31 7.94
C ASP A 47 8.40 -0.97 8.61
N ASP A 48 7.51 -1.92 8.94
CA ASP A 48 7.86 -3.30 9.26
C ASP A 48 6.96 -4.30 8.50
N ASN A 49 7.55 -4.97 7.52
CA ASN A 49 6.90 -6.00 6.72
C ASN A 49 7.06 -7.43 7.28
N ALA A 50 7.89 -7.64 8.31
CA ALA A 50 8.22 -8.98 8.83
C ALA A 50 6.99 -9.83 9.20
N PRO A 51 5.89 -9.29 9.75
CA PRO A 51 4.73 -10.11 10.08
C PRO A 51 4.03 -10.74 8.86
N LEU A 52 4.24 -10.19 7.66
CA LEU A 52 3.69 -10.78 6.43
C LEU A 52 4.26 -12.17 6.14
N ASP A 53 5.46 -12.51 6.64
CA ASP A 53 6.09 -13.82 6.41
C ASP A 53 5.20 -14.97 6.91
N TRP A 54 4.43 -14.74 7.98
CA TRP A 54 3.49 -15.71 8.53
C TRP A 54 2.01 -15.38 8.26
N MET A 55 1.62 -14.10 8.17
CA MET A 55 0.24 -13.72 7.86
C MET A 55 -0.14 -14.02 6.41
N ALA A 56 0.80 -13.84 5.49
CA ALA A 56 0.61 -13.97 4.06
C ALA A 56 1.89 -14.50 3.39
N PRO A 57 2.20 -15.79 3.58
CA PRO A 57 3.43 -16.37 3.04
C PRO A 57 3.60 -16.07 1.55
N GLY A 58 4.78 -15.57 1.18
CA GLY A 58 5.10 -15.17 -0.20
C GLY A 58 4.67 -13.75 -0.61
N ALA A 59 3.99 -12.98 0.24
CA ALA A 59 3.62 -11.58 -0.06
C ALA A 59 4.83 -10.72 -0.41
N ARG A 60 5.87 -10.77 0.43
CA ARG A 60 7.15 -10.06 0.21
C ARG A 60 7.94 -10.60 -0.98
N ALA A 61 7.65 -11.82 -1.43
CA ALA A 61 8.24 -12.42 -2.62
C ALA A 61 7.42 -12.12 -3.91
N GLY A 62 6.33 -11.35 -3.81
CA GLY A 62 5.46 -11.03 -4.95
C GLY A 62 4.61 -12.20 -5.42
N HIS A 63 4.39 -13.22 -4.59
CA HIS A 63 3.55 -14.38 -4.95
C HIS A 63 2.04 -14.07 -4.92
N TRP A 64 1.66 -12.86 -4.50
CA TRP A 64 0.27 -12.42 -4.41
C TRP A 64 -0.08 -11.55 -5.62
N PRO A 65 -0.96 -12.02 -6.53
CA PRO A 65 -1.29 -11.26 -7.72
C PRO A 65 -1.83 -9.87 -7.39
N ASN A 66 -1.37 -8.87 -8.12
CA ASN A 66 -1.77 -7.46 -8.01
C ASN A 66 -1.48 -6.79 -6.66
N VAL A 67 -0.69 -7.42 -5.77
CA VAL A 67 -0.21 -6.80 -4.53
C VAL A 67 1.32 -6.77 -4.54
N GLU A 68 1.88 -5.57 -4.48
CA GLU A 68 3.30 -5.35 -4.26
C GLU A 68 3.51 -4.89 -2.82
N VAL A 69 4.51 -5.47 -2.15
CA VAL A 69 4.90 -5.07 -0.79
C VAL A 69 6.22 -4.31 -0.88
N HIS A 70 6.23 -3.10 -0.34
CA HIS A 70 7.38 -2.20 -0.35
C HIS A 70 7.77 -1.83 1.08
N ASP A 71 9.08 -1.71 1.31
CA ASP A 71 9.59 -1.16 2.55
C ASP A 71 9.43 0.36 2.53
N TRP A 72 8.84 0.90 3.60
CA TRP A 72 8.75 2.33 3.84
C TRP A 72 9.80 2.71 4.90
N PRO A 73 10.89 3.41 4.54
CA PRO A 73 11.95 3.78 5.46
C PRO A 73 11.54 4.95 6.38
N ARG A 74 10.45 4.78 7.15
CA ARG A 74 9.80 5.82 7.94
C ARG A 74 10.76 6.55 8.88
N ALA A 75 11.68 5.82 9.49
CA ALA A 75 12.64 6.34 10.45
C ALA A 75 13.77 7.19 9.82
N ASP A 76 13.92 7.17 8.49
CA ASP A 76 14.92 7.96 7.78
C ASP A 76 14.26 9.15 7.07
N ALA A 77 14.41 10.34 7.67
CA ALA A 77 13.87 11.58 7.12
C ALA A 77 14.48 11.98 5.76
N ASN A 78 15.66 11.46 5.42
CA ASN A 78 16.36 11.72 4.16
C ASN A 78 16.17 10.61 3.13
N ALA A 79 15.35 9.60 3.42
CA ALA A 79 15.11 8.52 2.50
C ALA A 79 14.57 9.05 1.16
N ALA A 80 15.16 8.56 0.07
CA ALA A 80 14.70 8.88 -1.27
C ALA A 80 13.25 8.44 -1.44
N THR A 81 12.48 9.26 -2.16
CA THR A 81 11.12 8.88 -2.57
C THR A 81 11.17 7.75 -3.60
N PRO A 82 10.13 6.92 -3.67
CA PRO A 82 10.13 5.78 -4.58
C PRO A 82 10.08 6.24 -6.04
N ALA A 83 10.84 5.57 -6.91
CA ALA A 83 10.93 5.88 -8.33
C ALA A 83 9.77 5.23 -9.13
N VAL A 84 8.55 5.42 -8.66
CA VAL A 84 7.32 4.89 -9.26
C VAL A 84 6.35 6.03 -9.56
N PRO A 85 5.49 5.91 -10.58
CA PRO A 85 4.48 6.92 -10.82
C PRO A 85 3.49 6.97 -9.63
N PRO A 86 2.89 8.15 -9.37
CA PRO A 86 1.78 8.26 -8.43
C PRO A 86 0.69 7.23 -8.71
N GLY A 87 0.09 6.72 -7.64
CA GLY A 87 -1.10 5.90 -7.77
C GLY A 87 -2.32 6.75 -8.13
N ASP A 88 -3.45 6.06 -8.27
CA ASP A 88 -4.75 6.70 -8.45
C ASP A 88 -5.40 7.01 -7.09
N VAL A 89 -5.01 6.28 -6.04
CA VAL A 89 -5.48 6.48 -4.66
C VAL A 89 -4.32 6.34 -3.68
N LEU A 90 -4.18 7.30 -2.77
CA LEU A 90 -3.23 7.25 -1.65
C LEU A 90 -4.00 7.12 -0.33
N VAL A 91 -3.69 6.10 0.47
CA VAL A 91 -4.32 5.82 1.76
C VAL A 91 -3.28 5.94 2.86
N GLU A 92 -3.47 6.91 3.75
CA GLU A 92 -2.76 7.00 5.03
C GLU A 92 -3.52 6.19 6.08
N ALA A 93 -3.05 4.99 6.42
CA ALA A 93 -3.72 4.16 7.42
C ALA A 93 -3.34 4.61 8.84
N PHE A 94 -4.33 4.67 9.73
CA PHE A 94 -4.18 4.90 11.17
C PHE A 94 -3.42 6.18 11.56
N GLY A 95 -3.46 7.22 10.71
CA GLY A 95 -2.74 8.46 10.98
C GLY A 95 -1.23 8.25 11.03
N CYS A 96 -0.70 7.40 10.15
CA CYS A 96 0.72 7.06 10.15
C CYS A 96 1.63 8.24 9.77
N GLU A 97 1.11 9.42 9.41
CA GLU A 97 1.89 10.64 9.14
C GLU A 97 3.00 10.40 8.10
N ILE A 98 2.62 10.37 6.83
CA ILE A 98 3.57 10.19 5.72
C ILE A 98 4.43 11.46 5.57
N GLN A 99 5.72 11.31 5.29
CA GLN A 99 6.59 12.48 5.09
C GLN A 99 6.11 13.30 3.88
N PRO A 100 6.10 14.64 3.95
CA PRO A 100 5.53 15.48 2.87
C PRO A 100 6.12 15.21 1.48
N GLN A 101 7.42 14.92 1.39
CA GLN A 101 8.07 14.59 0.11
C GLN A 101 7.57 13.27 -0.48
N TRP A 102 7.20 12.30 0.35
CA TRP A 102 6.61 11.03 -0.09
C TRP A 102 5.17 11.22 -0.55
N VAL A 103 4.37 12.02 0.19
CA VAL A 103 3.03 12.42 -0.26
C VAL A 103 3.12 13.13 -1.61
N GLN A 104 4.02 14.10 -1.76
CA GLN A 104 4.19 14.83 -3.01
C GLN A 104 4.57 13.93 -4.19
N ALA A 105 5.38 12.90 -3.95
CA ALA A 105 5.82 11.95 -4.98
C ALA A 105 4.73 10.95 -5.40
N LEU A 106 3.76 10.67 -4.52
CA LEU A 106 2.77 9.60 -4.72
C LEU A 106 1.32 10.08 -4.80
N GLN A 107 1.04 11.34 -4.48
CA GLN A 107 -0.30 11.90 -4.54
C GLN A 107 -0.85 11.82 -5.98
N PRO A 108 -2.08 11.33 -6.16
CA PRO A 108 -2.74 11.35 -7.45
C PRO A 108 -2.81 12.80 -7.99
N SER A 109 -2.65 12.97 -9.30
CA SER A 109 -2.85 14.28 -9.91
C SER A 109 -4.35 14.62 -9.94
N ASP A 110 -4.70 15.86 -9.63
CA ASP A 110 -6.04 16.38 -9.89
C ASP A 110 -6.29 16.35 -11.41
N GLN A 111 -7.16 15.46 -11.87
CA GLN A 111 -7.61 15.39 -13.27
C GLN A 111 -8.75 16.37 -13.52
#